data_AF-A0A7W0RX95-F1
#
_entry.id   AF-A0A7W0RX95-F1
#
_cell.length_a   1.000
_cell.length_b   1.000
_cell.length_c   1.000
_cell.angle_alpha   90.00
_cell.angle_beta   90.00
_cell.angle_gamma   90.00
#
_symmetry.space_group_name_H-M   'P 1'
#
loop_
_entity.id
_entity.type
_entity.pdbx_description
1 polymer ?
#
loop_
_entity_poly.entity_id
_entity_poly.type
_entity_poly.pdbx_seq_one_letter_code
_entity_poly.pdbx_strand_id
1 'polypeptide(L)'
;MIPTNAIVIRHATAADAAPLRDLAVLDSQASLTGPALIAEVDGVLRAALDLDDERVVADPFTRTADLVALLRLRARRLAALDRP
;
A
#
# COMPACT_ATOMS: atom_id res chain seq x y z
N MET A 1 -4.30 18.09 21.51
CA MET A 1 -4.26 16.78 20.84
C MET A 1 -4.13 17.05 19.34
N ILE A 2 -3.06 16.59 18.68
CA ILE A 2 -2.99 16.64 17.22
C ILE A 2 -3.84 15.47 16.72
N PRO A 3 -4.80 15.65 15.80
CA PRO A 3 -5.61 14.55 15.31
C PRO A 3 -4.71 13.47 14.71
N THR A 4 -4.72 12.29 15.33
CA THR A 4 -3.99 11.11 14.92
C THR A 4 -4.74 10.50 13.73
N ASN A 5 -4.47 11.00 12.54
CA ASN A 5 -4.82 10.32 11.30
C ASN A 5 -3.52 10.20 10.49
N ALA A 6 -2.52 9.62 11.14
CA ALA A 6 -1.16 9.62 10.62
C ALA A 6 -1.10 8.58 9.50
N ILE A 7 -0.87 9.07 8.28
CA ILE A 7 -0.68 8.21 7.11
C ILE A 7 0.81 7.92 6.98
N VAL A 8 1.16 6.64 7.04
CA VAL A 8 2.53 6.17 6.85
C VAL A 8 2.60 5.40 5.53
N ILE A 9 3.55 5.77 4.67
CA ILE A 9 3.83 5.06 3.42
C ILE A 9 5.24 4.52 3.47
N ARG A 10 5.38 3.20 3.36
CA ARG A 10 6.66 2.50 3.46
C ARG A 10 6.74 1.32 2.50
N HIS A 11 7.96 0.82 2.28
CA HIS A 11 8.15 -0.45 1.58
C HIS A 11 7.63 -1.61 2.44
N ALA A 12 7.01 -2.58 1.76
CA ALA A 12 6.70 -3.87 2.33
C ALA A 12 7.98 -4.61 2.68
N THR A 13 7.94 -5.31 3.80
CA THR A 13 8.98 -6.22 4.27
C THR A 13 8.46 -7.65 4.25
N ALA A 14 9.34 -8.64 4.44
CA ALA A 14 8.92 -10.03 4.53
C ALA A 14 7.90 -10.29 5.67
N ALA A 15 7.91 -9.47 6.73
CA ALA A 15 6.96 -9.57 7.83
C ALA A 15 5.52 -9.17 7.43
N ASP A 16 5.37 -8.40 6.35
CA ASP A 16 4.07 -7.90 5.88
C ASP A 16 3.35 -8.90 4.96
N ALA A 17 3.96 -10.05 4.66
CA ALA A 17 3.39 -11.04 3.74
C ALA A 17 2.02 -11.57 4.17
N ALA A 18 1.83 -11.85 5.47
CA ALA A 18 0.53 -12.31 5.97
C ALA A 18 -0.54 -11.19 5.97
N PRO A 19 -0.26 -9.98 6.53
CA PRO A 19 -1.20 -8.85 6.42
C PRO A 19 -1.57 -8.46 4.98
N LEU A 20 -0.62 -8.52 4.04
CA LEU A 20 -0.88 -8.25 2.62
C LEU A 20 -1.78 -9.30 1.98
N ARG A 21 -1.58 -10.57 2.33
CA ARG A 21 -2.44 -11.66 1.86
C ARG A 21 -3.86 -11.50 2.40
N ASP A 22 -4.00 -11.16 3.68
CA ASP A 22 -5.30 -10.94 4.30
C ASP A 22 -6.04 -9.77 3.66
N LEU A 23 -5.32 -8.66 3.39
CA LEU A 23 -5.87 -7.54 2.64
C LEU A 23 -6.30 -7.94 1.22
N ALA A 24 -5.51 -8.75 0.52
CA ALA A 24 -5.86 -9.24 -0.82
C ALA A 24 -7.11 -10.12 -0.82
N VAL A 25 -7.27 -10.97 0.19
CA VAL A 25 -8.50 -11.73 0.38
C VAL A 25 -9.69 -10.80 0.64
N LEU A 26 -9.54 -9.77 1.48
CA LEU A 26 -10.58 -8.78 1.74
C LEU A 26 -11.03 -8.05 0.46
N ASP A 27 -10.08 -7.67 -0.40
CA ASP A 27 -10.33 -7.00 -1.69
C ASP A 27 -10.71 -7.98 -2.82
N SER A 28 -10.79 -9.29 -2.53
CA SER A 28 -11.03 -10.35 -3.53
C SER A 28 -10.03 -10.32 -4.70
N GLN A 29 -8.76 -9.98 -4.41
CA GLN A 29 -7.65 -9.87 -5.36
C GLN A 29 -6.57 -10.94 -5.10
N ALA A 30 -5.70 -11.15 -6.07
CA ALA A 30 -4.51 -11.96 -5.89
C ALA A 30 -3.50 -11.26 -4.96
N SER A 31 -2.92 -12.01 -4.03
CA SER A 31 -1.87 -11.52 -3.13
C SER A 31 -0.74 -10.85 -3.91
N LEU A 32 -0.22 -9.75 -3.38
CA LEU A 32 1.01 -9.14 -3.88
C LEU A 32 2.18 -10.06 -3.53
N THR A 33 3.02 -10.36 -4.52
CA THR A 33 4.18 -11.25 -4.38
C THR A 33 5.50 -10.54 -4.63
N GLY A 34 5.47 -9.37 -5.29
CA GLY A 34 6.64 -8.56 -5.60
C GLY A 34 6.92 -7.47 -4.54
N PRO A 35 7.89 -6.59 -4.81
CA PRO A 35 8.12 -5.39 -4.03
C PRO A 35 6.84 -4.55 -4.00
N ALA A 36 6.35 -4.23 -2.81
CA ALA A 36 5.14 -3.44 -2.66
C ALA A 36 5.38 -2.21 -1.78
N LEU A 37 4.59 -1.18 -1.98
CA LEU A 37 4.40 -0.09 -1.03
C LEU A 37 3.14 -0.35 -0.22
N ILE A 38 3.21 -0.04 1.07
CA ILE A 38 2.12 -0.18 2.02
C ILE A 38 1.73 1.22 2.50
N ALA A 39 0.41 1.45 2.59
CA ALA A 39 -0.18 2.60 3.27
C ALA A 39 -0.87 2.13 4.55
N GLU A 40 -0.40 2.70 5.66
CA GLU A 40 -0.97 2.50 6.99
C GLU A 40 -1.69 3.77 7.44
N VAL A 41 -2.82 3.59 8.10
CA VAL A 41 -3.54 4.65 8.82
C VAL A 41 -3.61 4.23 10.28
N ASP A 42 -3.02 5.05 11.15
CA ASP A 42 -2.93 4.77 12.59
C ASP A 42 -2.35 3.38 12.91
N GLY A 43 -1.33 2.97 12.14
CA GLY A 43 -0.64 1.69 12.29
C GLY A 43 -1.37 0.49 11.68
N VAL A 44 -2.52 0.69 11.04
CA VAL A 44 -3.29 -0.36 10.37
C VAL A 44 -3.03 -0.30 8.87
N LEU A 45 -2.60 -1.42 8.30
CA LEU A 45 -2.47 -1.59 6.86
C LEU A 45 -3.85 -1.47 6.19
N ARG A 46 -4.03 -0.49 5.30
CA ARG A 46 -5.31 -0.22 4.62
C ARG A 46 -5.23 -0.31 3.10
N ALA A 47 -4.05 -0.09 2.53
CA ALA A 47 -3.85 -0.26 1.10
C ALA A 47 -2.40 -0.66 0.81
N ALA A 48 -2.20 -1.35 -0.30
CA ALA A 48 -0.90 -1.70 -0.82
C ALA A 48 -0.88 -1.56 -2.34
N LEU A 49 0.30 -1.27 -2.88
CA LEU A 49 0.55 -1.15 -4.32
C LEU A 49 1.79 -1.96 -4.67
N ASP A 50 1.63 -2.86 -5.62
CA ASP A 50 2.73 -3.59 -6.25
C ASP A 50 3.55 -2.64 -7.13
N LEU A 51 4.87 -2.64 -6.96
CA LEU A 51 5.77 -1.77 -7.70
C LEU A 51 6.12 -2.33 -9.08
N ASP A 52 5.96 -3.63 -9.31
CA ASP A 52 6.29 -4.26 -10.59
C ASP A 52 5.12 -4.10 -11.58
N ASP A 53 3.90 -4.42 -11.13
CA ASP A 53 2.70 -4.46 -11.98
C ASP A 53 1.71 -3.29 -11.75
N GLU A 54 2.06 -2.33 -10.87
CA GLU A 54 1.19 -1.21 -10.43
C GLU A 54 -0.19 -1.65 -9.87
N ARG A 55 -0.34 -2.94 -9.53
CA ARG A 55 -1.59 -3.49 -8.99
C ARG A 55 -1.82 -2.95 -7.60
N VAL A 56 -3.07 -2.55 -7.33
CA VAL A 56 -3.48 -2.04 -6.02
C VAL A 56 -4.36 -3.08 -5.36
N VAL A 57 -4.13 -3.25 -4.06
CA VAL A 57 -5.02 -3.97 -3.17
C VAL A 57 -5.40 -3.00 -2.06
N ALA A 58 -6.69 -2.82 -1.78
CA ALA A 58 -7.14 -1.87 -0.77
C ALA A 58 -8.30 -2.42 0.05
N ASP A 59 -8.44 -1.95 1.27
CA ASP A 59 -9.56 -2.32 2.14
C ASP A 59 -10.86 -1.75 1.55
N PRO A 60 -11.80 -2.61 1.08
CA PRO A 60 -13.03 -2.16 0.43
C PRO A 60 -14.06 -1.61 1.43
N PHE A 61 -13.86 -1.83 2.73
CA PHE A 61 -14.77 -1.40 3.79
C PHE A 61 -14.42 0.00 4.33
N THR A 62 -13.36 0.61 3.82
CA THR A 62 -12.93 1.96 4.19
C THR A 62 -12.65 2.82 2.97
N ARG A 63 -12.68 4.16 3.11
CA ARG A 63 -12.34 5.07 2.01
C ARG A 63 -10.83 5.11 1.82
N THR A 64 -10.34 4.31 0.88
CA THR A 64 -8.91 4.16 0.58
C THR A 64 -8.45 4.90 -0.67
N ALA A 65 -9.36 5.59 -1.38
CA ALA A 65 -9.04 6.28 -2.64
C ALA A 65 -7.86 7.26 -2.52
N ASP A 66 -7.82 8.04 -1.45
CA ASP A 66 -6.73 8.99 -1.19
C ASP A 66 -5.41 8.26 -0.88
N LEU A 67 -5.46 7.14 -0.16
CA LEU A 67 -4.29 6.30 0.12
C LEU A 67 -3.71 5.72 -1.16
N VAL A 68 -4.58 5.23 -2.05
CA VAL A 68 -4.17 4.70 -3.36
C VAL A 68 -3.53 5.78 -4.23
N ALA A 69 -4.08 7.01 -4.21
CA ALA A 69 -3.49 8.14 -4.91
C ALA A 69 -2.08 8.47 -4.39
N LEU A 70 -1.89 8.46 -3.06
CA LEU A 70 -0.59 8.69 -2.44
C LEU A 70 0.41 7.56 -2.74
N LEU A 71 -0.02 6.30 -2.72
CA LEU A 71 0.81 5.14 -3.08
C LEU A 71 1.33 5.26 -4.52
N ARG A 72 0.43 5.57 -5.46
CA ARG A 72 0.79 5.79 -6.87
C ARG A 72 1.76 6.96 -7.04
N LEU A 73 1.53 8.06 -6.34
CA LEU A 73 2.45 9.20 -6.36
C LEU A 73 3.85 8.81 -5.86
N ARG A 74 3.91 8.02 -4.78
CA ARG A 74 5.18 7.56 -4.22
C ARG A 74 5.91 6.59 -5.14
N ALA A 75 5.20 5.63 -5.74
CA ALA A 75 5.74 4.67 -6.71
C ALA A 75 6.34 5.38 -7.93
N ARG A 76 5.61 6.33 -8.52
CA ARG A 76 6.11 7.15 -9.63
C ARG A 76 7.39 7.90 -9.28
N ARG A 77 7.47 8.45 -8.05
CA ARG A 77 8.68 9.13 -7.59
C ARG A 77 9.86 8.16 -7.43
N LEU A 78 9.64 6.94 -6.94
CA LEU A 78 10.69 5.91 -6.85
C LEU A 78 11.18 5.52 -8.25
N ALA A 79 10.26 5.20 -9.17
CA ALA A 79 10.60 4.85 -10.55
C ALA A 79 11.35 5.97 -11.28
N ALA A 80 11.05 7.24 -10.98
CA ALA A 80 11.78 8.38 -11.54
C ALA A 80 13.21 8.54 -10.97
N LEU A 81 13.45 8.10 -9.74
CA LEU A 81 14.77 8.14 -9.10
C LEU A 81 15.65 6.96 -9.54
N ASP A 82 15.04 5.82 -9.89
CA ASP A 82 15.76 4.64 -10.39
C ASP A 82 16.19 4.78 -11.87
N ARG A 83 15.70 5.82 -12.57
CA ARG A 83 16.05 6.06 -13.98
C ARG A 83 17.38 6.82 -14.07
N PRO A 84 18.40 6.28 -14.76
CA PRO A 84 19.73 6.89 -14.88
C PRO A 84 19.75 8.19 -15.70
#